data_AF-A0A972KRX3-F1
#
_entry.id   AF-A0A972KRX3-F1
#
_cell.length_a   1.000
_cell.length_b   1.000
_cell.length_c   1.000
_cell.angle_alpha   90.00
_cell.angle_beta   90.00
_cell.angle_gamma   90.00
#
_symmetry.space_group_name_H-M   'P 1'
#
loop_
_entity.id
_entity.type
_entity.pdbx_description
1 polymer ?
#
loop_
_entity_poly.entity_id
_entity_poly.type
_entity_poly.pdbx_seq_one_letter_code
_entity_poly.pdbx_strand_id
1 'polypeptide(L)'
;RITHIPSGVVVSCQNERSQLQNKQNALRLLKSRLYQLERQKEEERLSVIEGTKKKIEWGSQIRSYVFHPYNMVKDHRTGVETSNVQAVMDGQIDEFIHEYLLQFGNVPSGKVHSAPAS
;
A
#
# COMPACT_ATOMS: atom_id res chain seq x y z
N ARG A 1 6.37 34.08 -13.40
CA ARG A 1 6.83 33.02 -12.47
C ARG A 1 5.76 32.84 -11.41
N ILE A 2 5.36 31.61 -11.11
CA ILE A 2 4.35 31.25 -10.11
C ILE A 2 4.96 30.18 -9.21
N THR A 3 4.81 30.33 -7.90
CA THR A 3 5.32 29.39 -6.90
C THR A 3 4.15 28.87 -6.07
N HIS A 4 4.02 27.54 -5.98
CA HIS A 4 3.13 26.92 -5.01
C HIS A 4 3.87 26.81 -3.67
N ILE A 5 3.52 27.67 -2.71
CA ILE A 5 4.22 27.77 -1.41
C ILE A 5 4.25 26.44 -0.65
N PRO A 6 3.14 25.67 -0.53
CA PRO A 6 3.14 24.44 0.26
C PRO A 6 4.02 23.32 -0.29
N SER A 7 4.16 23.21 -1.62
CA SER A 7 4.96 22.13 -2.24
C SER A 7 6.31 22.61 -2.78
N GLY A 8 6.59 23.91 -2.73
CA GLY A 8 7.80 24.50 -3.32
C GLY A 8 7.88 24.46 -4.86
N VAL A 9 6.86 23.95 -5.56
CA VAL A 9 6.88 23.81 -7.03
C VAL A 9 6.82 25.20 -7.69
N VAL A 10 7.86 25.51 -8.48
CA VAL A 10 7.96 26.75 -9.24
C VAL A 10 7.73 26.47 -10.73
N VAL A 11 6.91 27.31 -11.37
CA VAL A 11 6.64 27.29 -12.81
C VAL A 11 6.80 28.68 -13.41
N SER A 12 7.40 28.76 -14.59
CA SER A 12 7.50 29.98 -15.40
C SER A 12 7.03 29.70 -16.83
N CYS A 13 6.31 30.65 -17.41
CA CYS A 13 5.90 30.63 -18.81
C CYS A 13 6.14 32.04 -19.39
N GLN A 14 6.81 32.12 -20.54
CA GLN A 14 7.12 33.36 -21.27
C GLN A 14 6.82 33.21 -22.77
N ASN A 15 5.93 32.28 -23.11
CA ASN A 15 5.78 31.81 -24.49
C ASN A 15 4.88 32.74 -25.32
N GLU A 16 3.92 33.41 -24.69
CA GLU A 16 2.94 34.25 -25.36
C GLU A 16 3.25 35.74 -25.20
N ARG A 17 2.78 36.56 -26.15
CA ARG A 17 2.80 38.03 -26.03
C ARG A 17 1.91 38.53 -24.89
N SER A 18 0.84 37.80 -24.55
CA SER A 18 -0.12 38.19 -23.51
C SER A 18 0.26 37.67 -22.13
N GLN A 19 0.31 38.59 -21.14
CA GLN A 19 0.55 38.24 -19.74
C GLN A 19 -0.55 37.32 -19.18
N LEU A 20 -1.81 37.53 -19.57
CA LEU A 20 -2.94 36.72 -19.10
C LEU A 20 -2.82 35.28 -19.59
N GLN A 21 -2.48 35.09 -20.88
CA GLN A 21 -2.27 33.76 -21.44
C GLN A 21 -1.07 33.06 -20.81
N ASN A 22 0.03 33.76 -20.60
CA ASN A 22 1.19 33.23 -19.87
C ASN A 22 0.81 32.79 -18.44
N LYS A 23 -0.04 33.56 -17.74
CA LYS A 23 -0.54 33.20 -16.40
C LYS A 23 -1.41 31.95 -16.44
N GLN A 24 -2.36 31.86 -17.38
CA GLN A 24 -3.24 30.69 -17.53
C GLN A 24 -2.44 29.43 -17.85
N ASN A 25 -1.49 29.52 -18.79
CA ASN A 25 -0.62 28.41 -19.15
C ASN A 25 0.27 27.96 -17.99
N ALA A 26 0.86 28.91 -17.25
CA ALA A 26 1.66 28.60 -16.07
C ALA A 26 0.82 27.91 -14.97
N LEU A 27 -0.43 28.33 -14.76
CA LEU A 27 -1.35 27.68 -13.81
C LEU A 27 -1.73 26.27 -14.24
N ARG A 28 -2.00 26.04 -15.54
CA ARG A 28 -2.27 24.71 -16.09
C ARG A 28 -1.10 23.76 -15.87
N LEU A 29 0.12 24.23 -16.14
CA LEU A 29 1.34 23.45 -15.93
C LEU A 29 1.60 23.20 -14.44
N LEU A 30 1.37 24.19 -13.58
CA LEU A 30 1.47 24.03 -12.13
C LEU A 30 0.52 22.95 -11.61
N LYS A 31 -0.76 22.97 -12.03
CA LYS A 31 -1.75 21.96 -11.67
C LYS A 31 -1.32 20.55 -12.09
N SER A 32 -0.80 20.41 -13.31
CA SER A 32 -0.28 19.12 -13.82
C SER A 32 0.87 18.59 -12.95
N ARG A 33 1.84 19.45 -12.61
CA ARG A 33 2.98 19.06 -11.75
C ARG A 33 2.55 18.68 -10.33
N LEU A 34 1.60 19.42 -9.75
CA LEU A 34 1.07 19.09 -8.42
C LEU A 34 0.35 17.74 -8.43
N TYR A 35 -0.42 17.47 -9.48
CA TYR A 35 -1.09 16.18 -9.64
C TYR A 35 -0.09 15.01 -9.78
N GLN A 36 0.96 15.18 -10.58
CA GLN A 36 2.02 14.18 -10.71
C GLN A 36 2.73 13.92 -9.38
N LEU A 37 3.01 14.98 -8.61
CA LEU A 37 3.65 14.87 -7.31
C LEU A 37 2.78 14.12 -6.29
N GLU A 38 1.47 14.39 -6.25
CA GLU A 38 0.56 13.63 -5.39
C GLU A 38 0.41 12.17 -5.84
N ARG A 39 0.38 11.91 -7.14
CA ARG A 39 0.39 10.54 -7.68
C ARG A 39 1.65 9.78 -7.28
N GLN A 40 2.82 10.41 -7.38
CA GLN A 40 4.09 9.78 -6.98
C GLN A 40 4.09 9.45 -5.49
N LYS A 41 3.62 10.35 -4.62
CA LYS A 41 3.48 10.07 -3.19
C LYS A 41 2.56 8.89 -2.91
N GLU A 42 1.45 8.79 -3.64
CA GLU A 42 0.53 7.67 -3.48
C GLU A 42 1.13 6.35 -3.97
N GLU A 43 1.79 6.36 -5.13
CA GLU A 43 2.53 5.22 -5.66
C GLU A 43 3.65 4.78 -4.70
N GLU A 44 4.39 5.71 -4.10
CA GLU A 44 5.40 5.42 -3.08
C GLU A 44 4.78 4.78 -1.83
N ARG A 45 3.67 5.33 -1.31
CA ARG A 45 2.95 4.74 -0.16
C ARG A 45 2.47 3.33 -0.46
N LEU A 46 1.87 3.12 -1.63
CA LEU A 46 1.43 1.81 -2.08
C LEU A 46 2.61 0.86 -2.26
N SER A 47 3.73 1.33 -2.80
CA SER A 47 4.95 0.52 -2.98
C SER A 47 5.54 0.05 -1.65
N VAL A 48 5.45 0.85 -0.59
CA VAL A 48 5.87 0.44 0.76
C VAL A 48 4.97 -0.68 1.28
N ILE A 49 3.65 -0.56 1.09
CA ILE A 49 2.68 -1.59 1.48
C ILE A 49 2.91 -2.87 0.64
N GLU A 50 3.09 -2.73 -0.66
CA GLU A 50 3.28 -3.87 -1.57
C GLU A 50 4.65 -4.53 -1.43
N GLY A 51 5.70 -3.77 -1.10
CA GLY A 51 7.05 -4.30 -0.85
C GLY A 51 7.12 -5.22 0.36
N THR A 52 6.17 -5.12 1.30
CA THR A 52 6.04 -6.11 2.39
C THR A 52 5.45 -7.44 1.93
N LYS A 53 4.81 -7.49 0.77
CA LYS A 53 4.30 -8.75 0.20
C LYS A 53 5.49 -9.57 -0.30
N LYS A 54 5.56 -10.83 0.11
CA LYS A 54 6.59 -11.76 -0.38
C LYS A 54 6.49 -11.90 -1.90
N LYS A 55 7.64 -11.95 -2.58
CA LYS A 55 7.70 -12.13 -4.05
C LYS A 55 6.90 -13.37 -4.47
N ILE A 56 6.21 -13.28 -5.60
CA ILE A 56 5.44 -14.39 -6.20
C ILE A 56 6.43 -15.36 -6.87
N GLU A 57 7.22 -16.06 -6.05
CA GLU A 57 8.16 -17.09 -6.47
C GLU A 57 7.58 -18.47 -6.12
N TRP A 58 8.04 -19.52 -6.79
CA TRP A 58 7.54 -20.91 -6.67
C TRP A 58 7.64 -21.52 -5.24
N GLY A 59 8.22 -20.82 -4.26
CA GLY A 59 8.23 -21.20 -2.83
C GLY A 59 7.42 -20.29 -1.90
N SER A 60 6.77 -19.26 -2.42
CA SER A 60 6.07 -18.23 -1.61
C SER A 60 4.59 -18.55 -1.34
N GLN A 61 4.18 -19.81 -1.52
CA GLN A 61 2.81 -20.25 -1.25
C GLN A 61 2.50 -20.13 0.25
N ILE A 62 1.46 -19.37 0.57
CA ILE A 62 1.05 -19.16 1.97
C ILE A 62 0.20 -20.32 2.51
N ARG A 63 -0.50 -21.06 1.66
CA ARG A 63 -1.45 -22.09 2.07
C ARG A 63 -1.59 -23.17 1.01
N SER A 64 -1.47 -24.43 1.41
CA SER A 64 -1.73 -25.60 0.55
C SER A 64 -3.18 -26.04 0.69
N TYR A 65 -3.82 -26.31 -0.45
CA TYR A 65 -5.16 -26.89 -0.55
C TYR A 65 -5.03 -28.22 -1.31
N VAL A 66 -5.21 -29.32 -0.59
CA VAL A 66 -5.12 -30.67 -1.14
C VAL A 66 -6.51 -31.30 -1.05
N PHE A 67 -7.05 -31.72 -2.20
CA PHE A 67 -8.35 -32.38 -2.28
C PHE A 67 -8.21 -33.91 -2.40
N HIS A 68 -7.11 -34.38 -3.02
CA HIS A 68 -6.80 -35.79 -3.16
C HIS A 68 -5.28 -36.00 -3.05
N PRO A 69 -4.80 -37.12 -2.48
CA PRO A 69 -5.55 -38.31 -2.03
C PRO A 69 -6.24 -38.15 -0.65
N TYR A 70 -5.95 -37.05 0.06
CA TYR A 70 -6.59 -36.66 1.30
C TYR A 70 -7.07 -35.21 1.20
N ASN A 71 -8.13 -34.89 1.93
CA ASN A 71 -8.64 -33.52 2.05
C ASN A 71 -7.89 -32.80 3.17
N MET A 72 -7.10 -31.77 2.83
CA MET A 72 -6.37 -30.96 3.80
C MET A 72 -6.13 -29.54 3.28
N VAL A 73 -6.39 -28.56 4.13
CA VAL A 73 -5.92 -27.18 3.95
C VAL A 73 -4.92 -26.88 5.06
N LYS A 74 -3.72 -26.39 4.71
CA LYS A 74 -2.66 -26.06 5.66
C LYS A 74 -2.08 -24.69 5.36
N ASP A 75 -2.12 -23.75 6.32
CA ASP A 75 -1.46 -22.46 6.23
C ASP A 75 -0.01 -22.59 6.68
N HIS A 76 0.94 -22.37 5.77
CA HIS A 76 2.38 -22.53 6.03
C HIS A 76 2.96 -21.40 6.87
N ARG A 77 2.21 -20.32 7.09
CA ARG A 77 2.67 -19.18 7.91
C ARG A 77 2.38 -19.41 9.38
N THR A 78 1.21 -19.94 9.70
CA THR A 78 0.73 -20.14 11.08
C THR A 78 0.77 -21.60 11.53
N GLY A 79 0.90 -22.54 10.60
CA GLY A 79 0.88 -23.98 10.86
C GLY A 79 -0.52 -24.58 11.01
N VAL A 80 -1.57 -23.75 11.00
CA VAL A 80 -2.98 -24.18 11.16
C VAL A 80 -3.40 -25.04 9.98
N GLU A 81 -4.10 -26.14 10.25
CA GLU A 81 -4.62 -27.04 9.24
C GLU A 81 -6.01 -27.57 9.58
N THR A 82 -6.80 -27.87 8.54
CA THR A 82 -8.12 -28.48 8.65
C THR A 82 -8.34 -29.50 7.55
N SER A 83 -9.09 -30.56 7.85
CA SER A 83 -9.48 -31.58 6.88
C SER A 83 -10.77 -31.23 6.13
N ASN A 84 -11.54 -30.25 6.62
CA ASN A 84 -12.80 -29.83 6.00
C ASN A 84 -12.57 -28.81 4.87
N VAL A 85 -12.01 -29.28 3.75
CA VAL A 85 -11.68 -28.43 2.60
C VAL A 85 -12.92 -27.72 2.04
N GLN A 86 -14.07 -28.39 2.01
CA GLN A 86 -15.30 -27.82 1.45
C GLN A 86 -15.74 -26.58 2.21
N ALA A 87 -15.76 -26.64 3.55
CA ALA A 87 -16.12 -25.48 4.37
C ALA A 87 -15.18 -24.28 4.14
N VAL A 88 -13.88 -24.53 3.96
CA VAL A 88 -12.91 -23.48 3.66
C VAL A 88 -13.18 -22.86 2.29
N MET A 89 -13.53 -23.67 1.29
CA MET A 89 -13.91 -23.20 -0.05
C MET A 89 -15.24 -22.44 -0.04
N ASP A 90 -16.15 -22.80 0.86
CA ASP A 90 -17.41 -22.11 1.11
C ASP A 90 -17.23 -20.80 1.90
N GLY A 91 -15.99 -20.44 2.27
CA GLY A 91 -15.63 -19.17 2.87
C GLY A 91 -15.30 -19.20 4.37
N GLN A 92 -15.30 -20.37 5.01
CA GLN A 92 -14.88 -20.51 6.41
C GLN A 92 -13.35 -20.43 6.54
N ILE A 93 -12.81 -19.21 6.39
CA ILE A 93 -11.37 -18.92 6.49
C ILE A 93 -11.00 -18.11 7.75
N ASP A 94 -11.97 -17.83 8.61
CA ASP A 94 -11.80 -16.97 9.79
C ASP A 94 -10.72 -17.48 10.74
N GLU A 95 -10.65 -18.80 10.94
CA GLU A 95 -9.63 -19.45 11.78
C GLU A 95 -8.21 -19.10 11.29
N PHE A 96 -7.97 -19.19 9.98
CA PHE A 96 -6.67 -18.86 9.42
C PHE A 96 -6.34 -17.36 9.51
N ILE A 97 -7.35 -16.49 9.37
CA ILE A 97 -7.17 -15.04 9.49
C ILE A 97 -6.85 -14.69 10.94
N HIS A 98 -7.62 -15.22 11.88
CA HIS A 98 -7.47 -14.98 13.31
C HIS A 98 -6.08 -15.38 13.80
N GLU A 99 -5.66 -16.60 13.48
CA GLU A 99 -4.32 -17.11 13.85
C GLU A 99 -3.20 -16.30 13.21
N TYR A 100 -3.36 -15.87 11.95
CA TYR A 100 -2.38 -15.00 11.31
C TYR A 100 -2.26 -13.65 12.04
N LEU A 101 -3.38 -13.04 12.41
CA LEU A 101 -3.39 -11.78 13.14
C LEU A 101 -2.85 -11.93 14.58
N LEU A 102 -3.10 -13.03 15.26
CA LEU A 102 -2.51 -13.29 16.57
C LEU A 102 -0.99 -13.42 16.51
N GLN A 103 -0.48 -14.17 15.53
CA GLN A 103 0.96 -14.43 15.41
C GLN A 103 1.75 -13.26 14.80
N PHE A 104 1.16 -12.54 13.84
CA PHE A 104 1.85 -11.50 13.06
C PHE A 104 1.25 -10.09 13.21
N GLY A 105 0.10 -9.95 13.87
CA GLY A 105 -0.61 -8.66 14.04
C GLY A 105 -0.10 -7.78 15.17
N ASN A 106 0.92 -8.22 15.92
CA ASN A 106 1.68 -7.34 16.82
C ASN A 106 2.56 -6.37 16.03
N VAL A 107 1.93 -5.42 15.34
CA VAL A 107 2.57 -4.15 14.99
C VAL A 107 2.74 -3.40 16.30
N PRO A 108 3.96 -3.05 16.75
CA PRO A 108 4.12 -2.22 17.93
C PRO A 108 3.37 -0.92 17.68
N SER A 109 2.30 -0.69 18.43
CA SER A 109 1.66 0.61 18.51
C SER A 109 2.75 1.63 18.83
N GLY A 110 2.86 2.65 17.98
CA GLY A 110 3.98 3.57 17.97
C GLY A 110 4.31 4.07 19.37
N LYS A 111 5.61 4.19 19.65
CA LYS A 111 6.13 4.98 20.76
C LYS A 111 5.43 6.36 20.71
N VAL A 112 4.47 6.58 21.59
CA VAL A 112 4.04 7.92 21.95
C VAL A 112 5.28 8.58 22.53
N HIS A 113 5.82 9.58 21.84
CA HIS A 113 6.84 10.45 22.41
C HIS A 113 6.27 11.09 23.67
N SER A 114 6.57 10.51 24.84
CA SER A 114 6.49 11.24 26.09
C SER A 114 7.61 12.28 26.06
N ALA A 115 7.24 13.54 25.90
CA ALA A 115 8.11 14.68 26.06
C ALA A 115 8.88 14.57 27.39
N PRO A 116 10.16 14.99 27.46
CA PRO A 116 10.89 14.99 28.70
C PRO A 116 10.23 16.01 29.65
N ALA A 117 9.92 15.55 30.87
CA ALA A 117 9.62 16.45 31.97
C ALA A 117 10.88 17.27 32.29
N SER A 118 10.61 18.52 32.67
CA SER A 118 11.51 19.64 32.97
C SER A 118 12.83 19.31 33.67
#